data_AF-A0A941EPM3-F1
#
_entry.id   AF-A0A941EPM3-F1
#
_cell.length_a   1.000
_cell.length_b   1.000
_cell.length_c   1.000
_cell.angle_alpha   90.00
_cell.angle_beta   90.00
_cell.angle_gamma   90.00
#
_symmetry.space_group_name_H-M   'P 1'
#
loop_
_entity.id
_entity.type
_entity.pdbx_description
1 polymer ?
#
loop_
_entity_poly.entity_id
_entity_poly.type
_entity_poly.pdbx_seq_one_letter_code
_entity_poly.pdbx_strand_id
1 'polypeptide(L)'
;MTSTPLPDFGTEFDARALAEAGWSIRPAQGRGERQALEVYAREQLIDVLVFSRLSAPVLCGAWQSGRGQHASVLVWGHAAPEGGLPTVELSHRSGLFRRASVHTATPVAADAFWLALFDGPAHRVRVATTTGRAECARVRAGGRR
;
A
#
# COMPACT_ATOMS: atom_id res chain seq x y z
N MET A 1 -8.67 -4.96 35.93
CA MET A 1 -7.81 -4.79 34.74
C MET A 1 -8.73 -4.46 33.58
N THR A 2 -8.92 -3.17 33.32
CA THR A 2 -9.82 -2.67 32.27
C THR A 2 -9.04 -2.72 30.96
N SER A 3 -9.40 -3.63 30.06
CA SER A 3 -8.87 -3.65 28.69
C SER A 3 -9.36 -2.39 28.01
N THR A 4 -8.46 -1.42 27.78
CA THR A 4 -8.75 -0.29 26.90
C THR A 4 -9.08 -0.86 25.52
N PRO A 5 -10.27 -0.63 24.98
CA PRO A 5 -10.57 -1.06 23.62
C PRO A 5 -9.56 -0.38 22.69
N LEU A 6 -8.92 -1.18 21.82
CA LEU A 6 -8.10 -0.65 20.74
C LEU A 6 -8.97 0.35 19.96
N PRO A 7 -8.44 1.53 19.57
CA PRO A 7 -9.18 2.42 18.70
C PRO A 7 -9.68 1.65 17.49
N ASP A 8 -10.92 1.89 17.09
CA ASP A 8 -11.48 1.37 15.85
C ASP A 8 -10.73 2.04 14.70
N PHE A 9 -9.59 1.45 14.33
CA PHE A 9 -8.74 1.91 13.23
C PHE A 9 -9.39 1.46 11.92
N GLY A 10 -10.58 2.00 11.62
CA GLY A 10 -11.44 1.66 10.50
C GLY A 10 -10.66 1.03 9.35
N THR A 11 -10.65 -0.31 9.33
CA THR A 11 -10.09 -1.07 8.22
C THR A 11 -11.16 -1.08 7.14
N GLU A 12 -11.36 0.06 6.49
CA GLU A 12 -12.22 0.16 5.30
C GLU A 12 -11.49 -0.34 4.04
N PHE A 13 -10.38 -1.06 4.23
CA PHE A 13 -9.76 -1.89 3.21
C PHE A 13 -10.24 -3.33 3.37
N ASP A 14 -10.64 -3.98 2.28
CA ASP A 14 -11.09 -5.38 2.30
C ASP A 14 -9.95 -6.31 2.76
N ALA A 15 -9.91 -6.57 4.07
CA ALA A 15 -8.92 -7.42 4.71
C ALA A 15 -8.96 -8.86 4.19
N ARG A 16 -10.14 -9.33 3.74
CA ARG A 16 -10.31 -10.65 3.16
C ARG A 16 -9.66 -10.70 1.78
N ALA A 17 -9.88 -9.70 0.94
CA ALA A 17 -9.23 -9.61 -0.38
C ALA A 17 -7.69 -9.54 -0.23
N LEU A 18 -7.17 -8.80 0.76
CA LEU A 18 -5.74 -8.81 1.07
C LEU A 18 -5.24 -10.21 1.42
N ALA A 19 -5.92 -10.89 2.35
CA ALA A 19 -5.52 -12.21 2.81
C ALA A 19 -5.55 -13.24 1.67
N GLU A 20 -6.60 -13.25 0.85
CA GLU A 20 -6.72 -14.08 -0.35
C GLU A 20 -5.59 -13.79 -1.36
N ALA A 21 -5.17 -12.53 -1.47
CA ALA A 21 -4.05 -12.10 -2.30
C ALA A 21 -2.66 -12.30 -1.66
N GLY A 22 -2.57 -12.88 -0.45
CA GLY A 22 -1.33 -13.17 0.26
C GLY A 22 -0.71 -11.99 1.00
N TRP A 23 -1.51 -10.96 1.30
CA TRP A 23 -1.12 -9.76 2.02
C TRP A 23 -1.79 -9.70 3.39
N SER A 24 -1.14 -9.03 4.34
CA SER A 24 -1.82 -8.53 5.53
C SER A 24 -1.20 -7.21 5.95
N ILE A 25 -2.01 -6.39 6.62
CA ILE A 25 -1.57 -5.11 7.17
C ILE A 25 -1.93 -5.07 8.65
N ARG A 26 -1.13 -4.34 9.42
CA ARG A 26 -1.43 -4.10 10.84
C ARG A 26 -1.25 -2.62 11.13
N PRO A 27 -2.34 -1.89 11.39
CA PRO A 27 -2.25 -0.59 12.05
C PRO A 27 -1.59 -0.79 13.41
N ALA A 28 -0.63 0.07 13.73
CA ALA A 28 0.07 0.06 15.00
C ALA A 28 0.20 1.49 15.52
N GLN A 29 0.48 1.60 16.83
CA GLN A 29 0.73 2.88 17.47
C GLN A 29 2.15 2.85 18.03
N GLY A 30 3.01 3.68 17.44
CA GLY A 30 4.38 3.89 17.89
C GLY A 30 4.44 4.78 19.14
N ARG A 31 5.66 5.02 19.61
CA ARG A 31 5.93 5.88 20.76
C ARG A 31 5.34 7.29 20.56
N GLY A 32 4.68 7.82 21.58
CA GLY A 32 4.05 9.15 21.52
C GLY A 32 2.80 9.19 20.65
N GLU A 33 2.04 8.09 20.62
CA GLU A 33 0.77 7.95 19.91
C GLU A 33 0.85 8.09 18.37
N ARG A 34 2.06 8.01 17.83
CA ARG A 34 2.29 8.15 16.40
C ARG A 34 1.77 6.93 15.64
N GLN A 35 0.86 7.15 14.69
CA GLN A 35 0.33 6.07 13.87
C GLN A 35 1.44 5.40 13.05
N ALA A 36 1.37 4.09 12.92
CA ALA A 36 2.25 3.28 12.10
C ALA A 36 1.43 2.24 11.34
N LEU A 37 1.98 1.76 10.24
CA LEU A 37 1.40 0.69 9.43
C LEU A 37 2.47 -0.33 9.10
N GLU A 38 2.26 -1.55 9.53
CA GLU A 38 3.09 -2.69 9.16
C GLU A 38 2.49 -3.38 7.93
N VAL A 39 3.33 -3.69 6.94
CA VAL A 39 2.93 -4.33 5.68
C VAL A 39 3.62 -5.68 5.57
N TYR A 40 2.80 -6.74 5.40
CA TYR A 40 3.27 -8.11 5.34
C TYR A 40 2.90 -8.78 4.01
N ALA A 41 3.82 -9.56 3.46
CA ALA A 41 3.56 -10.50 2.37
C ALA A 41 3.79 -11.92 2.88
N ARG A 42 2.77 -12.78 2.83
CA ARG A 42 2.85 -14.17 3.33
C ARG A 42 3.50 -14.26 4.72
N GLU A 43 2.99 -13.48 5.67
CA GLU A 43 3.47 -13.40 7.06
C GLU A 43 4.89 -12.82 7.26
N GLN A 44 5.62 -12.53 6.18
CA GLN A 44 6.90 -11.82 6.25
C GLN A 44 6.65 -10.32 6.30
N LEU A 45 7.24 -9.63 7.29
CA LEU A 45 7.25 -8.18 7.34
C LEU A 45 8.10 -7.63 6.19
N ILE A 46 7.50 -6.82 5.33
CA ILE A 46 8.15 -6.25 4.14
C ILE A 46 8.46 -4.77 4.34
N ASP A 47 7.59 -4.03 5.04
CA ASP A 47 7.77 -2.61 5.27
C ASP A 47 7.03 -2.13 6.52
N VAL A 48 7.48 -1.01 7.07
CA VAL A 48 6.84 -0.31 8.19
C VAL A 48 6.81 1.18 7.88
N LEU A 49 5.62 1.74 7.80
CA LEU A 49 5.40 3.18 7.68
C LEU A 49 5.14 3.76 9.06
N VAL A 50 5.70 4.93 9.33
CA VAL A 50 5.44 5.67 10.56
C VAL A 50 5.00 7.06 10.18
N PHE A 51 3.81 7.46 10.61
CA PHE A 51 3.22 8.74 10.26
C PHE A 51 4.13 9.90 10.68
N SER A 52 4.35 10.84 9.77
CA SER A 52 5.13 12.05 10.01
C SER A 52 4.37 13.24 9.45
N ARG A 53 4.28 14.32 10.24
CA ARG A 53 3.76 15.62 9.77
C ARG A 53 4.75 16.36 8.86
N LEU A 54 6.01 15.97 8.88
CA LEU A 54 7.04 16.49 7.97
C LEU A 54 6.95 15.73 6.65
N SER A 55 7.11 16.46 5.53
CA SER A 55 7.07 15.99 4.15
C SER A 55 7.36 14.49 4.02
N ALA A 56 6.30 13.70 3.98
CA ALA A 56 6.37 12.25 3.83
C ALA A 56 6.24 11.89 2.35
N PRO A 57 6.96 10.87 1.87
CA PRO A 57 6.81 10.41 0.49
C PRO A 57 5.38 9.89 0.28
N VAL A 58 4.75 10.32 -0.81
CA VAL A 58 3.41 9.86 -1.14
C VAL A 58 3.45 8.38 -1.47
N LEU A 59 4.49 7.91 -2.18
CA LEU A 59 4.74 6.51 -2.48
C LEU A 59 5.89 5.97 -1.62
N CYS A 60 5.59 5.05 -0.71
CA CYS A 60 6.59 4.40 0.14
C CYS A 60 7.06 3.07 -0.44
N GLY A 61 6.13 2.29 -0.99
CA GLY A 61 6.45 0.96 -1.48
C GLY A 61 5.47 0.41 -2.50
N ALA A 62 5.99 -0.52 -3.30
CA ALA A 62 5.24 -1.32 -4.23
C ALA A 62 5.90 -2.69 -4.32
N TRP A 63 5.16 -3.74 -4.02
CA TRP A 63 5.69 -5.10 -3.94
C TRP A 63 4.71 -6.11 -4.49
N GLN A 64 5.25 -7.17 -5.11
CA GLN A 64 4.52 -8.27 -5.69
C GLN A 64 4.60 -9.51 -4.78
N SER A 65 3.46 -10.12 -4.47
CA SER A 65 3.35 -11.24 -3.53
C SER A 65 4.05 -12.52 -4.02
N GLY A 66 4.30 -12.64 -5.32
CA GLY A 66 4.96 -13.80 -5.91
C GLY A 66 5.22 -13.64 -7.41
N ARG A 67 5.41 -14.76 -8.12
CA ARG A 67 5.54 -14.81 -9.58
C ARG A 67 4.36 -15.58 -10.18
N GLY A 68 4.05 -15.31 -11.44
CA GLY A 68 3.01 -16.03 -12.18
C GLY A 68 1.67 -15.29 -12.27
N GLN A 69 0.65 -15.98 -12.77
CA GLN A 69 -0.67 -15.38 -13.07
C GLN A 69 -1.49 -15.04 -11.82
N HIS A 70 -1.23 -15.72 -10.70
CA HIS A 70 -1.87 -15.43 -9.41
C HIS A 70 -1.07 -14.44 -8.54
N ALA A 71 -0.08 -13.76 -9.13
CA ALA A 71 0.62 -12.73 -8.38
C ALA A 71 -0.27 -11.50 -8.23
N SER A 72 -0.20 -10.89 -7.07
CA SER A 72 -0.85 -9.62 -6.75
C SER A 72 0.21 -8.58 -6.43
N VAL A 73 -0.10 -7.31 -6.65
CA VAL A 73 0.77 -6.18 -6.31
C VAL A 73 0.06 -5.32 -5.28
N LEU A 74 0.73 -5.08 -4.16
CA LEU A 74 0.31 -4.10 -3.18
C LEU A 74 1.19 -2.86 -3.32
N VAL A 75 0.56 -1.69 -3.34
CA VAL A 75 1.20 -0.37 -3.36
C VAL A 75 0.72 0.40 -2.14
N TRP A 76 1.61 1.14 -1.49
CA TRP A 76 1.30 1.85 -0.26
C TRP A 76 2.10 3.14 -0.09
N GLY A 77 1.57 4.03 0.74
CA GLY A 77 2.29 5.22 1.15
C GLY A 77 1.51 6.11 2.13
N HIS A 78 2.04 7.32 2.33
CA HIS A 78 1.41 8.29 3.23
C HIS A 78 0.28 9.04 2.54
N ALA A 79 -0.83 9.22 3.26
CA ALA A 79 -1.88 10.11 2.82
C ALA A 79 -1.40 11.57 2.89
N ALA A 80 -1.86 12.38 1.94
CA ALA A 80 -1.56 13.81 1.96
C ALA A 80 -2.35 14.50 3.09
N PRO A 81 -1.73 15.41 3.86
CA PRO A 81 -2.43 16.15 4.92
C PRO A 81 -3.52 17.09 4.37
N GLU A 82 -3.39 17.50 3.11
CA GLU A 82 -4.35 18.33 2.36
C GLU A 82 -5.67 17.59 2.06
N GLY A 83 -5.71 16.27 2.30
CA GLY A 83 -6.79 15.39 1.86
C GLY A 83 -6.67 14.97 0.39
N GLY A 84 -7.40 13.90 0.04
CA GLY A 84 -7.41 13.34 -1.30
C GLY A 84 -6.52 12.11 -1.45
N LEU A 85 -7.11 11.03 -1.95
CA LEU A 85 -6.42 9.78 -2.22
C LEU A 85 -5.70 9.87 -3.57
N PRO A 86 -4.46 9.38 -3.66
CA PRO A 86 -3.76 9.40 -4.93
C PRO A 86 -4.39 8.39 -5.91
N THR A 87 -4.25 8.71 -7.19
CA THR A 87 -4.49 7.76 -8.27
C THR A 87 -3.22 6.93 -8.48
N VAL A 88 -3.37 5.61 -8.52
CA VAL A 88 -2.28 4.65 -8.68
C VAL A 88 -2.41 3.97 -10.02
N GLU A 89 -1.36 4.06 -10.83
CA GLU A 89 -1.25 3.44 -12.15
C GLU A 89 -0.15 2.38 -12.13
N LEU A 90 -0.50 1.13 -12.45
CA LEU A 90 0.47 0.06 -12.68
C LEU A 90 0.76 -0.10 -14.15
N SER A 91 2.04 -0.11 -14.51
CA SER A 91 2.48 -0.48 -15.85
C SER A 91 2.76 -1.98 -15.91
N HIS A 92 2.10 -2.66 -16.84
CA HIS A 92 2.28 -4.08 -17.12
C HIS A 92 3.10 -4.28 -18.40
N ARG A 93 3.90 -5.35 -18.46
CA ARG A 93 4.50 -5.82 -19.72
C ARG A 93 3.72 -7.06 -20.18
N SER A 94 2.95 -6.91 -21.25
CA SER A 94 2.26 -8.02 -21.91
C SER A 94 2.65 -8.06 -23.39
N GLY A 95 3.74 -8.78 -23.71
CA GLY A 95 4.28 -8.83 -25.06
C GLY A 95 4.75 -7.45 -25.56
N LEU A 96 4.35 -7.08 -26.79
CA LEU A 96 4.67 -5.79 -27.42
C LEU A 96 3.83 -4.62 -26.92
N PHE A 97 2.75 -4.86 -26.16
CA PHE A 97 1.83 -3.83 -25.74
C PHE A 97 2.01 -3.45 -24.26
N ARG A 98 2.02 -2.15 -23.97
CA ARG A 98 1.91 -1.63 -22.60
C ARG A 98 0.44 -1.48 -22.25
N ARG A 99 0.03 -2.10 -21.16
CA ARG A 99 -1.27 -1.86 -20.52
C ARG A 99 -1.04 -1.21 -19.17
N ALA A 100 -1.97 -0.35 -18.78
CA ALA A 100 -1.98 0.29 -17.49
C ALA A 100 -3.31 0.01 -16.79
N SER A 101 -3.22 -0.36 -15.51
CA SER A 101 -4.39 -0.44 -14.62
C SER A 101 -4.37 0.76 -13.71
N VAL A 102 -5.49 1.46 -13.62
CA VAL A 102 -5.64 2.69 -12.81
C VAL A 102 -6.63 2.41 -11.71
N HIS A 103 -6.23 2.66 -10.47
CA HIS A 103 -7.08 2.51 -9.29
C HIS A 103 -6.95 3.74 -8.39
N THR A 104 -8.05 4.14 -7.78
CA THR A 104 -8.03 5.08 -6.66
C THR A 104 -7.54 4.33 -5.43
N ALA A 105 -6.57 4.90 -4.71
CA ALA A 105 -6.11 4.31 -3.46
C ALA A 105 -7.23 4.29 -2.41
N THR A 106 -7.11 3.43 -1.41
CA THR A 106 -8.04 3.28 -0.30
C THR A 106 -7.34 3.72 0.99
N PRO A 107 -7.97 4.55 1.83
CA PRO A 107 -7.36 5.01 3.07
C PRO A 107 -7.31 3.89 4.11
N VAL A 108 -6.32 3.94 5.00
CA VAL A 108 -6.21 3.04 6.15
C VAL A 108 -5.67 3.76 7.38
N ALA A 109 -5.97 3.20 8.56
CA ALA A 109 -5.53 3.69 9.86
C ALA A 109 -5.87 5.18 10.08
N ALA A 110 -7.17 5.50 10.09
CA ALA A 110 -7.70 6.86 10.22
C ALA A 110 -7.04 7.85 9.24
N ASP A 111 -7.04 7.47 7.96
CA ASP A 111 -6.56 8.27 6.83
C ASP A 111 -5.09 8.70 6.89
N ALA A 112 -4.26 8.08 7.73
CA ALA A 112 -2.83 8.39 7.82
C ALA A 112 -2.01 7.81 6.66
N PHE A 113 -2.50 6.71 6.09
CA PHE A 113 -1.87 5.98 5.01
C PHE A 113 -2.90 5.60 3.96
N TRP A 114 -2.42 5.15 2.80
CA TRP A 114 -3.26 4.61 1.75
C TRP A 114 -2.65 3.33 1.19
N LEU A 115 -3.51 2.49 0.62
CA LEU A 115 -3.15 1.24 -0.06
C LEU A 115 -3.85 1.13 -1.41
N ALA A 116 -3.25 0.39 -2.34
CA ALA A 116 -3.90 -0.05 -3.56
C ALA A 116 -3.47 -1.48 -3.90
N LEU A 117 -4.44 -2.37 -4.04
CA LEU A 117 -4.24 -3.78 -4.40
C LEU A 117 -4.61 -4.00 -5.86
N PHE A 118 -3.76 -4.72 -6.57
CA PHE A 118 -3.94 -5.03 -7.99
C PHE A 118 -3.69 -6.51 -8.26
N ASP A 119 -4.43 -7.03 -9.22
CA ASP A 119 -4.20 -8.36 -9.77
C ASP A 119 -3.14 -8.35 -10.87
N GLY A 120 -2.36 -9.43 -10.91
CA GLY A 120 -1.39 -9.69 -11.96
C GLY A 120 -0.02 -9.05 -11.74
N PRO A 121 0.95 -9.41 -12.61
CA PRO A 121 2.31 -8.89 -12.52
C PRO A 121 2.41 -7.46 -13.05
N ALA A 122 3.11 -6.59 -12.33
CA ALA A 122 3.51 -5.26 -12.80
C ALA A 122 5.00 -5.02 -12.52
N HIS A 123 5.59 -4.08 -13.25
CA HIS A 123 7.03 -3.78 -13.12
C HIS A 123 7.31 -2.36 -12.64
N ARG A 124 6.34 -1.47 -12.81
CA ARG A 124 6.44 -0.07 -12.41
C ARG A 124 5.08 0.40 -11.91
N VAL A 125 5.12 1.24 -10.90
CA VAL A 125 3.98 2.01 -10.42
C VAL A 125 4.24 3.49 -10.64
N ARG A 126 3.18 4.23 -10.96
CA ARG A 126 3.11 5.69 -10.90
C ARG A 126 1.99 6.06 -9.94
N VAL A 127 2.25 6.98 -9.05
CA VAL A 127 1.28 7.52 -8.09
C VAL A 127 1.15 9.01 -8.38
N ALA A 128 -0.08 9.48 -8.60
CA ALA A 128 -0.38 10.88 -8.83
C ALA A 128 -1.30 11.40 -7.72
N THR A 129 -0.89 12.51 -7.11
CA THR A 129 -1.70 13.22 -6.11
C THR A 129 -2.67 14.18 -6.77
N THR A 130 -3.69 14.60 -6.02
CA THR A 130 -4.66 15.64 -6.43
C THR A 130 -4.01 16.99 -6.69
N THR A 131 -2.84 17.26 -6.10
CA THR A 131 -2.06 18.48 -6.32
C THR A 131 -1.19 18.44 -7.59
N GLY A 132 -1.24 17.34 -8.35
CA GLY A 132 -0.50 17.16 -9.60
C GLY A 132 0.93 16.62 -9.42
N ARG A 133 1.41 16.43 -8.19
CA ARG A 133 2.69 15.76 -7.94
C ARG A 133 2.57 14.28 -8.29
N ALA A 134 3.57 13.74 -9.00
CA ALA A 134 3.64 12.33 -9.33
C ALA A 134 4.96 11.69 -8.90
N GLU A 135 4.89 10.47 -8.39
CA GLU A 135 6.02 9.65 -7.98
C GLU A 135 5.99 8.32 -8.74
N CYS A 136 7.16 7.73 -9.01
CA CYS A 136 7.27 6.46 -9.70
C CYS A 136 8.25 5.54 -8.97
N ALA A 137 7.89 4.27 -8.86
CA ALA A 137 8.80 3.25 -8.32
C ALA A 137 8.74 1.97 -9.15
N ARG A 138 9.80 1.16 -9.05
CA ARG A 138 9.76 -0.22 -9.55
C ARG A 138 8.98 -1.08 -8.56
N VAL A 139 8.15 -1.97 -9.08
CA VAL A 139 7.52 -3.01 -8.27
C VAL A 139 8.60 -4.01 -7.87
N ARG A 140 8.79 -4.20 -6.56
CA ARG A 140 9.72 -5.19 -6.01
C ARG A 140 9.05 -6.55 -6.01
N ALA A 141 9.85 -7.62 -6.05
CA ALA A 141 9.34 -8.98 -5.93
C ALA A 141 10.19 -9.74 -4.92
N GLY A 142 9.53 -10.52 -4.05
CA GLY A 142 10.22 -11.47 -3.20
C GLY A 142 10.86 -12.55 -4.06
N GLY A 143 12.19 -12.64 -4.06
CA GLY A 143 12.87 -13.81 -4.58
C GLY A 143 12.62 -14.98 -3.62
N ARG A 144 12.08 -16.09 -4.12
CA ARG A 144 12.29 -17.37 -3.43
C ARG A 144 13.80 -17.58 -3.39
N ARG A 145 14.37 -17.68 -2.19
CA ARG A 145 15.59 -18.46 -2.00
C ARG A 145 15.17 -19.91 -1.83
#